data_AF-A0A1G2IQB1-F1
#
_entry.id   AF-A0A1G2IQB1-F1
#
_cell.length_a   1.000
_cell.length_b   1.000
_cell.length_c   1.000
_cell.angle_alpha   90.00
_cell.angle_beta   90.00
_cell.angle_gamma   90.00
#
_symmetry.space_group_name_H-M   'P 1'
#
loop_
_entity.id
_entity.type
_entity.pdbx_description
1 polymer ?
#
loop_
_entity_poly.entity_id
_entity_poly.type
_entity_poly.pdbx_seq_one_letter_code
_entity_poly.pdbx_strand_id
1 'polypeptide(L)'
;MKMELTKQPQTEVEYWKAIEGLGGYFWSTNHGLRHGHIEDRDGEVAKSIEDARKISERLVVELGEKFGVIHPRDCPRVGPGQPVPPPPDGKVYYRDWYNRMKESCYREDYEGIICSACPFSEGLQPMISLGGVVPCGIFQGRLYKLIAPYKCGMLGMVGWNTEKLYVEIIMEAGRNALMQFQKKEKEIRDNLAQKPQ
;
A
#
# COMPACT_ATOMS: atom_id res chain seq x y z
N MET A 1 -4.02 19.95 -18.17
CA MET A 1 -5.38 19.37 -18.00
C MET A 1 -5.73 19.45 -16.52
N LYS A 2 -6.95 19.85 -16.12
CA LYS A 2 -7.31 20.00 -14.70
C LYS A 2 -7.41 18.62 -14.02
N MET A 3 -6.75 18.44 -12.88
CA MET A 3 -6.87 17.18 -12.11
C MET A 3 -8.14 17.21 -11.25
N GLU A 4 -8.89 16.12 -11.25
CA GLU A 4 -10.10 15.94 -10.44
C GLU A 4 -10.21 14.49 -9.94
N LEU A 5 -10.90 14.29 -8.80
CA LEU A 5 -11.21 12.95 -8.30
C LEU A 5 -12.34 12.35 -9.14
N THR A 6 -12.14 11.12 -9.62
CA THR A 6 -13.16 10.38 -10.37
C THR A 6 -14.32 9.90 -9.50
N LYS A 7 -14.09 9.74 -8.19
CA LYS A 7 -15.09 9.39 -7.18
C LYS A 7 -14.78 10.14 -5.89
N GLN A 8 -15.81 10.70 -5.25
CA GLN A 8 -15.66 11.30 -3.93
C GLN A 8 -15.59 10.22 -2.85
N PRO A 9 -14.55 10.21 -1.99
CA PRO A 9 -14.42 9.22 -0.93
C PRO A 9 -15.50 9.40 0.15
N GLN A 10 -16.02 8.29 0.66
CA GLN A 10 -17.06 8.23 1.68
C GLN A 10 -16.61 7.52 2.96
N THR A 11 -15.58 6.67 2.89
CA THR A 11 -15.03 5.93 4.05
C THR A 11 -13.60 6.36 4.38
N GLU A 12 -13.15 6.19 5.63
CA GLU A 12 -11.76 6.50 6.03
C GLU A 12 -10.73 5.86 5.10
N VAL A 13 -10.98 4.62 4.66
CA VAL A 13 -10.10 3.88 3.74
C VAL A 13 -10.08 4.51 2.36
N GLU A 14 -11.23 4.95 1.83
CA GLU A 14 -11.28 5.65 0.53
C GLU A 14 -10.55 7.00 0.61
N TYR A 15 -10.69 7.74 1.70
CA TYR A 15 -9.92 8.97 1.94
C TYR A 15 -8.42 8.67 2.00
N TRP A 16 -8.01 7.65 2.75
CA TRP A 16 -6.60 7.26 2.87
C TRP A 16 -6.01 6.86 1.53
N LYS A 17 -6.70 6.01 0.75
CA LYS A 17 -6.26 5.58 -0.59
C LYS A 17 -6.11 6.76 -1.55
N ALA A 18 -7.04 7.72 -1.52
CA ALA A 18 -6.96 8.93 -2.35
C ALA A 18 -5.77 9.82 -1.95
N ILE A 19 -5.59 10.06 -0.65
CA ILE A 19 -4.47 10.85 -0.11
C ILE A 19 -3.12 10.18 -0.43
N GLU A 20 -3.01 8.86 -0.24
CA GLU A 20 -1.80 8.10 -0.53
C GLU A 20 -1.46 8.15 -2.03
N GLY A 21 -2.46 7.99 -2.89
CA GLY A 21 -2.29 8.11 -4.34
C GLY A 21 -1.78 9.48 -4.77
N LEU A 22 -2.33 10.57 -4.21
CA LEU A 22 -1.85 11.94 -4.43
C LEU A 22 -0.42 12.13 -3.92
N GLY A 23 -0.11 11.57 -2.74
CA GLY A 23 1.25 11.54 -2.18
C GLY A 23 2.27 10.89 -3.11
N GLY A 24 1.94 9.72 -3.65
CA GLY A 24 2.76 9.00 -4.63
C GLY A 24 2.94 9.76 -5.94
N TYR A 25 1.88 10.43 -6.42
CA TYR A 25 1.96 11.31 -7.58
C TYR A 25 2.91 12.50 -7.34
N PHE A 26 2.83 13.17 -6.18
CA PHE A 26 3.76 14.26 -5.86
C PHE A 26 5.20 13.79 -5.83
N TRP A 27 5.46 12.67 -5.16
CA TRP A 27 6.80 12.16 -5.00
C TRP A 27 7.41 11.76 -6.35
N SER A 28 6.70 10.96 -7.14
CA SER A 28 7.18 10.50 -8.46
C SER A 28 7.39 11.65 -9.44
N THR A 29 6.47 12.61 -9.49
CA THR A 29 6.55 13.76 -10.41
C THR A 29 7.70 14.68 -10.03
N ASN A 30 7.84 15.04 -8.75
CA ASN A 30 8.95 15.87 -8.29
C ASN A 30 10.31 15.20 -8.49
N HIS A 31 10.38 13.88 -8.28
CA HIS A 31 11.58 13.10 -8.57
C HIS A 31 11.90 13.13 -10.07
N GLY A 32 10.91 12.92 -10.93
CA GLY A 32 11.06 13.00 -12.38
C GLY A 32 11.56 14.36 -12.86
N LEU A 33 10.97 15.45 -12.35
CA LEU A 33 11.40 16.82 -12.66
C LEU A 33 12.84 17.08 -12.20
N ARG A 34 13.18 16.71 -10.97
CA ARG A 34 14.53 16.91 -10.41
C ARG A 34 15.62 16.18 -11.20
N HIS A 35 15.30 15.01 -11.76
CA HIS A 35 16.23 14.18 -12.52
C HIS A 35 16.14 14.40 -14.04
N GLY A 36 15.33 15.35 -14.51
CA GLY A 36 15.18 15.65 -15.94
C GLY A 36 14.49 14.54 -16.74
N HIS A 37 13.81 13.60 -16.07
CA HIS A 37 12.99 12.57 -16.73
C HIS A 37 11.62 13.12 -17.16
N ILE A 38 11.19 14.22 -16.52
CA ILE A 38 10.00 14.97 -16.87
C ILE A 38 10.45 16.40 -17.13
N GLU A 39 9.98 16.98 -18.24
CA GLU A 39 10.15 18.40 -18.53
C GLU A 39 8.81 19.11 -18.39
N ASP A 40 8.84 20.34 -17.88
CA ASP A 40 7.64 21.17 -17.69
C ASP A 40 7.74 22.47 -18.50
N ARG A 41 7.86 22.33 -19.82
CA ARG A 41 8.09 23.48 -20.71
C ARG A 41 6.92 24.48 -20.69
N ASP A 42 5.70 23.98 -20.51
CA ASP A 42 4.47 24.77 -20.59
C ASP A 42 3.81 25.02 -19.21
N GLY A 43 4.44 24.57 -18.11
CA GLY A 43 3.91 24.73 -16.74
C GLY A 43 2.72 23.81 -16.39
N GLU A 44 2.34 22.88 -17.28
CA GLU A 44 1.22 21.96 -17.08
C GLU A 44 1.48 20.94 -15.97
N VAL A 45 2.75 20.54 -15.76
CA VAL A 45 3.12 19.64 -14.67
C VAL A 45 3.02 20.37 -13.33
N ALA A 46 3.58 21.58 -13.23
CA ALA A 46 3.44 22.42 -12.04
C ALA A 46 1.97 22.69 -11.68
N LYS A 47 1.14 22.98 -12.69
CA LYS A 47 -0.31 23.16 -12.49
C LYS A 47 -1.00 21.91 -11.97
N SER A 48 -0.65 20.73 -12.50
CA SER A 48 -1.22 19.46 -12.06
C SER A 48 -0.82 19.12 -10.61
N ILE A 49 0.41 19.43 -10.22
CA ILE A 49 0.88 19.32 -8.83
C ILE A 49 0.07 20.25 -7.92
N GLU A 50 -0.18 21.49 -8.33
CA GLU A 50 -0.96 22.44 -7.54
C GLU A 50 -2.43 22.01 -7.40
N ASP A 51 -3.05 21.52 -8.47
CA ASP A 51 -4.41 20.96 -8.41
C ASP A 51 -4.48 19.76 -7.44
N ALA A 52 -3.51 18.84 -7.54
CA ALA A 52 -3.40 17.71 -6.63
C ALA A 52 -3.22 18.15 -5.16
N ARG A 53 -2.46 19.22 -4.89
CA ARG A 53 -2.30 19.78 -3.55
C ARG A 53 -3.62 20.32 -2.99
N LYS A 54 -4.38 21.04 -3.81
CA LYS A 54 -5.70 21.55 -3.42
C LYS A 54 -6.68 20.43 -3.12
N ILE A 55 -6.67 19.36 -3.92
CA ILE A 55 -7.49 18.17 -3.64
C ILE A 55 -7.07 17.53 -2.33
N SER A 56 -5.76 17.34 -2.11
CA SER A 56 -5.24 16.73 -0.89
C SER A 56 -5.63 17.54 0.36
N GLU A 57 -5.44 18.87 0.35
CA GLU A 57 -5.85 19.74 1.46
C GLU A 57 -7.36 19.63 1.73
N ARG A 58 -8.20 19.67 0.69
CA ARG A 58 -9.65 19.53 0.83
C ARG A 58 -10.02 18.20 1.50
N LEU A 59 -9.41 17.10 1.06
CA LEU A 59 -9.66 15.77 1.64
C LEU A 59 -9.27 15.71 3.12
N VAL A 60 -8.17 16.37 3.51
CA VAL A 60 -7.74 16.41 4.92
C VAL A 60 -8.68 17.25 5.78
N VAL A 61 -9.22 18.36 5.25
CA VAL A 61 -10.26 19.14 5.93
C VAL A 61 -11.52 18.30 6.14
N GLU A 62 -12.01 17.64 5.09
CA GLU A 62 -13.19 16.76 5.15
C GLU A 62 -13.01 15.59 6.13
N LEU A 63 -11.79 15.05 6.27
CA LEU A 63 -11.46 14.03 7.28
C LEU A 63 -11.70 14.54 8.71
N GLY A 64 -11.35 15.80 8.98
CA GLY A 64 -11.57 16.43 10.28
C GLY A 64 -13.05 16.61 10.60
N GLU A 65 -13.84 16.98 9.59
CA GLU A 65 -15.29 17.16 9.70
C GLU A 65 -16.03 15.84 9.90
N LYS A 66 -15.68 14.81 9.12
CA LYS A 66 -16.41 13.53 9.10
C LYS A 66 -15.95 12.54 10.16
N PHE A 67 -14.65 12.48 10.44
CA PHE A 67 -14.05 11.42 11.26
C PHE A 67 -13.26 11.94 12.46
N GLY A 68 -13.25 13.26 12.70
CA GLY A 68 -12.54 13.84 13.83
C GLY A 68 -11.01 13.76 13.72
N VAL A 69 -10.48 13.63 12.51
CA VAL A 69 -9.02 13.62 12.28
C VAL A 69 -8.49 15.06 12.37
N ILE A 70 -7.56 15.31 13.30
CA ILE A 70 -6.93 16.62 13.48
C ILE A 70 -6.02 16.89 12.30
N HIS A 71 -6.19 18.05 11.65
CA HIS A 71 -5.40 18.45 10.50
C HIS A 71 -3.89 18.42 10.83
N PRO A 72 -2.99 17.96 9.92
CA PRO A 72 -1.55 17.89 10.17
C PRO A 72 -0.91 19.19 10.66
N ARG A 73 -1.44 20.34 10.22
CA ARG A 73 -0.96 21.67 10.63
C ARG A 73 -1.31 22.02 12.08
N ASP A 74 -2.36 21.39 12.62
CA ASP A 74 -2.86 21.60 13.97
C ASP A 74 -2.38 20.52 14.94
N CYS A 75 -1.61 19.54 14.45
CA CYS A 75 -0.95 18.56 15.30
C CYS A 75 0.15 19.24 16.16
N PRO A 76 0.29 18.84 17.44
CA PRO A 76 1.33 19.35 18.33
C PRO A 76 2.73 19.14 17.74
N ARG A 77 3.56 20.18 17.78
CA ARG A 77 4.99 20.08 17.48
C ARG A 77 5.74 19.87 18.79
N VAL A 78 6.08 18.62 19.07
CA VAL A 78 6.89 18.25 20.25
C VAL A 78 8.35 18.07 19.87
N GLY A 79 9.25 18.38 20.80
CA GLY A 79 10.69 18.16 20.61
C GLY A 79 11.04 16.67 20.51
N PRO A 80 12.24 16.32 19.99
CA PRO A 80 12.71 14.93 19.96
C PRO A 80 12.67 14.31 21.37
N GLY A 81 12.07 13.12 21.48
CA GLY A 81 11.96 12.39 22.75
C GLY A 81 10.88 12.89 23.72
N GLN A 82 10.17 13.98 23.40
CA GLN A 82 9.04 14.44 24.21
C GLN A 82 7.76 13.69 23.84
N PRO A 83 6.91 13.34 24.83
CA PRO A 83 5.63 12.71 24.54
C PRO A 83 4.71 13.69 23.81
N VAL A 84 4.04 13.20 22.76
CA VAL A 84 2.94 13.93 22.12
C VAL A 84 1.77 13.96 23.11
N PRO A 85 1.18 15.13 23.41
CA PRO A 85 -0.01 15.19 24.26
C PRO A 85 -1.13 14.36 23.63
N PRO A 86 -2.08 13.81 24.41
CA PRO A 86 -3.20 13.07 23.84
C PRO A 86 -4.11 13.98 23.00
N PRO A 87 -4.77 13.46 21.94
CA PRO A 87 -5.76 14.23 21.20
C PRO A 87 -6.98 14.52 22.10
N PRO A 88 -7.74 15.60 21.82
CA PRO A 88 -9.02 15.86 22.48
C PRO A 88 -10.01 14.68 22.33
N ASP A 89 -10.97 14.60 23.24
CA ASP A 89 -11.98 13.54 23.23
C ASP A 89 -12.71 13.46 21.88
N GLY A 90 -12.81 12.24 21.34
CA GLY A 90 -13.42 11.98 20.04
C GLY A 90 -12.60 12.45 18.83
N LYS A 91 -11.34 12.85 19.02
CA LYS A 91 -10.42 13.25 17.94
C LYS A 91 -9.23 12.30 17.86
N VAL A 92 -8.57 12.28 16.71
CA VAL A 92 -7.35 11.50 16.45
C VAL A 92 -6.34 12.36 15.69
N TYR A 93 -5.05 12.25 16.00
CA TYR A 93 -4.04 12.93 15.20
C TYR A 93 -3.94 12.31 13.81
N TYR A 94 -3.73 13.16 12.80
CA TYR A 94 -3.57 12.71 11.42
C TYR A 94 -2.55 11.57 11.28
N ARG A 95 -1.41 11.66 11.97
CA ARG A 95 -0.35 10.64 11.87
C ARG A 95 -0.82 9.28 12.37
N ASP A 96 -1.54 9.24 13.49
CA ASP A 96 -2.03 8.00 14.08
C ASP A 96 -3.14 7.39 13.22
N TRP A 97 -4.06 8.23 12.75
CA TRP A 97 -5.07 7.85 11.76
C TRP A 97 -4.43 7.26 10.49
N TYR A 98 -3.45 7.97 9.92
CA TYR A 98 -2.77 7.59 8.70
C TYR A 98 -2.02 6.26 8.87
N ASN A 99 -1.31 6.07 9.98
CA ASN A 99 -0.60 4.82 10.26
C ASN A 99 -1.56 3.64 10.46
N ARG A 100 -2.68 3.85 11.15
CA ARG A 100 -3.74 2.84 11.31
C ARG A 100 -4.33 2.42 9.97
N MET A 101 -4.67 3.40 9.12
CA MET A 101 -5.21 3.13 7.79
C MET A 101 -4.18 2.46 6.89
N LYS A 102 -2.92 2.89 6.96
CA LYS A 102 -1.79 2.27 6.26
C LYS A 102 -1.66 0.80 6.63
N GLU A 103 -1.59 0.49 7.93
CA GLU A 103 -1.51 -0.90 8.39
C GLU A 103 -2.73 -1.72 7.94
N SER A 104 -3.95 -1.18 8.07
CA SER A 104 -5.17 -1.87 7.65
C SER A 104 -5.17 -2.19 6.15
N CYS A 105 -4.80 -1.23 5.30
CA CYS A 105 -4.77 -1.43 3.85
C CYS A 105 -3.69 -2.43 3.45
N TYR A 106 -2.47 -2.31 4.00
CA TYR A 106 -1.41 -3.26 3.69
C TYR A 106 -1.68 -4.66 4.22
N ARG A 107 -2.37 -4.78 5.35
CA ARG A 107 -2.84 -6.06 5.88
C ARG A 107 -3.82 -6.73 4.93
N GLU A 108 -4.84 -5.98 4.49
CA GLU A 108 -5.81 -6.48 3.51
C GLU A 108 -5.13 -6.90 2.20
N ASP A 109 -4.22 -6.07 1.68
CA ASP A 109 -3.45 -6.38 0.48
C ASP A 109 -2.57 -7.64 0.66
N TYR A 110 -1.88 -7.77 1.80
CA TYR A 110 -1.03 -8.92 2.08
C TYR A 110 -1.83 -10.21 2.26
N GLU A 111 -2.90 -10.16 3.05
CA GLU A 111 -3.81 -11.30 3.24
C GLU A 111 -4.52 -11.66 1.93
N GLY A 112 -4.66 -10.73 0.99
CA GLY A 112 -5.21 -10.94 -0.34
C GLY A 112 -4.29 -11.68 -1.33
N ILE A 113 -3.02 -11.90 -0.99
CA ILE A 113 -2.04 -12.56 -1.89
C ILE A 113 -1.56 -13.92 -1.35
N ILE A 114 -1.15 -14.80 -2.26
CA ILE A 114 -0.66 -16.15 -1.96
C ILE A 114 0.58 -16.15 -1.06
N CYS A 115 1.37 -15.07 -1.12
CA CYS A 115 2.56 -14.91 -0.29
C CYS A 115 2.26 -14.91 1.21
N SER A 116 1.05 -14.53 1.64
CA SER A 116 0.65 -14.62 3.05
C SER A 116 0.59 -16.04 3.61
N ALA A 117 0.52 -17.06 2.74
CA ALA A 117 0.58 -18.46 3.12
C ALA A 117 1.92 -19.12 2.74
N CYS A 118 2.91 -18.34 2.27
CA CYS A 118 4.21 -18.86 1.86
C CYS A 118 5.19 -18.85 3.03
N PRO A 119 5.86 -19.96 3.37
CA PRO A 119 6.84 -19.98 4.46
C PRO A 119 8.06 -19.08 4.21
N PHE A 120 8.35 -18.78 2.94
CA PHE A 120 9.44 -17.88 2.57
C PHE A 120 9.06 -16.41 2.60
N SER A 121 7.81 -16.05 2.89
CA SER A 121 7.44 -14.64 3.03
C SER A 121 7.92 -14.12 4.38
N GLU A 122 8.57 -12.95 4.39
CA GLU A 122 9.03 -12.33 5.65
C GLU A 122 7.87 -11.71 6.46
N GLY A 123 6.65 -11.71 5.91
CA GLY A 123 5.44 -11.29 6.63
C GLY A 123 4.97 -9.87 6.32
N LEU A 124 3.87 -9.51 6.99
CA LEU A 124 3.20 -8.21 6.85
C LEU A 124 4.07 -7.03 7.31
N GLN A 125 4.77 -7.17 8.45
CA GLN A 125 5.53 -6.04 9.02
C GLN A 125 6.68 -5.58 8.08
N PRO A 126 7.48 -6.50 7.51
CA PRO A 126 8.42 -6.14 6.45
C PRO A 126 7.77 -5.54 5.21
N MET A 127 6.58 -6.02 4.80
CA MET A 127 5.86 -5.40 3.67
C MET A 127 5.45 -3.95 3.96
N ILE A 128 4.95 -3.66 5.17
CA ILE A 128 4.57 -2.29 5.59
C ILE A 128 5.80 -1.37 5.61
N SER A 129 6.93 -1.85 6.15
CA SER A 129 8.16 -1.05 6.24
C SER A 129 8.79 -0.77 4.87
N LEU A 130 8.62 -1.69 3.91
CA LEU A 130 9.07 -1.55 2.52
C LEU A 130 8.06 -0.81 1.62
N GLY A 131 6.98 -0.24 2.18
CA GLY A 131 6.01 0.53 1.41
C GLY A 131 5.14 -0.31 0.47
N GLY A 132 4.82 -1.55 0.84
CA GLY A 132 3.94 -2.45 0.08
C GLY A 132 4.65 -3.40 -0.86
N VAL A 133 5.98 -3.39 -0.87
CA VAL A 133 6.77 -4.39 -1.59
C VAL A 133 6.68 -5.72 -0.85
N VAL A 134 6.37 -6.80 -1.55
CA VAL A 134 6.30 -8.14 -0.94
C VAL A 134 7.72 -8.66 -0.70
N PRO A 135 8.13 -8.90 0.56
CA PRO A 135 9.46 -9.41 0.88
C PRO A 135 9.47 -10.94 0.77
N CYS A 136 10.24 -11.43 -0.20
CA CYS A 136 10.38 -12.85 -0.49
C CYS A 136 11.79 -13.31 -0.09
N GLY A 137 11.90 -14.23 0.87
CA GLY A 137 13.18 -14.76 1.35
C GLY A 137 13.96 -15.56 0.30
N ILE A 138 13.32 -15.96 -0.80
CA ILE A 138 13.97 -16.64 -1.94
C ILE A 138 14.46 -15.63 -2.99
N PHE A 139 13.73 -14.53 -3.19
CA PHE A 139 14.00 -13.60 -4.28
C PHE A 139 14.66 -12.35 -3.74
N GLN A 140 15.94 -12.16 -4.06
CA GLN A 140 16.70 -10.97 -3.66
C GLN A 140 16.19 -9.65 -4.29
N GLY A 141 15.22 -9.72 -5.22
CA GLY A 141 14.58 -8.55 -5.81
C GLY A 141 13.30 -8.13 -5.08
N ARG A 142 12.84 -6.90 -5.35
CA ARG A 142 11.58 -6.38 -4.82
C ARG A 142 10.41 -6.85 -5.69
N LEU A 143 9.55 -7.73 -5.19
CA LEU A 143 8.28 -8.06 -5.87
C LEU A 143 7.27 -6.94 -5.60
N TYR A 144 7.26 -5.93 -6.47
CA TYR A 144 6.24 -4.88 -6.44
C TYR A 144 4.94 -5.41 -7.05
N LYS A 145 4.03 -5.87 -6.18
CA LYS A 145 2.73 -6.47 -6.52
C LYS A 145 2.85 -7.71 -7.43
N LEU A 146 2.20 -8.80 -7.05
CA LEU A 146 2.16 -9.99 -7.90
C LEU A 146 1.35 -9.69 -9.18
N ILE A 147 1.79 -10.23 -10.32
CA ILE A 147 1.04 -10.14 -11.60
C ILE A 147 -0.39 -10.68 -11.41
N ALA A 148 -0.52 -11.75 -10.63
CA ALA A 148 -1.80 -12.25 -10.15
C ALA A 148 -1.66 -12.59 -8.66
N PRO A 149 -2.63 -12.25 -7.80
CA PRO A 149 -2.50 -12.41 -6.35
C PRO A 149 -2.38 -13.88 -5.92
N TYR A 150 -2.84 -14.83 -6.74
CA TYR A 150 -2.72 -16.28 -6.51
C TYR A 150 -1.46 -16.89 -7.14
N LYS A 151 -0.60 -16.13 -7.84
CA LYS A 151 0.54 -16.68 -8.57
C LYS A 151 1.86 -16.21 -7.95
N CYS A 152 2.71 -17.16 -7.58
CA CYS A 152 4.06 -16.85 -7.11
C CYS A 152 4.87 -16.16 -8.22
N GLY A 153 5.49 -15.01 -7.89
CA GLY A 153 6.28 -14.21 -8.83
C GLY A 153 7.54 -14.91 -9.36
N MET A 154 8.00 -15.96 -8.67
CA MET A 154 9.14 -16.77 -9.11
C MET A 154 8.79 -17.70 -10.29
N LEU A 155 7.52 -18.02 -10.50
CA LEU A 155 7.10 -18.95 -11.55
C LEU A 155 7.35 -18.34 -12.93
N GLY A 156 8.28 -18.93 -13.68
CA GLY A 156 8.73 -18.42 -14.98
C GLY A 156 10.10 -17.73 -14.93
N MET A 157 10.71 -17.59 -13.76
CA MET A 157 12.13 -17.27 -13.64
C MET A 157 12.99 -18.53 -13.85
N VAL A 158 14.24 -18.34 -14.28
CA VAL A 158 15.15 -19.44 -14.60
C VAL A 158 15.24 -20.42 -13.43
N GLY A 159 14.89 -21.68 -13.70
CA GLY A 159 14.96 -22.76 -12.71
C GLY A 159 13.85 -22.79 -11.66
N TRP A 160 12.74 -22.05 -11.84
CA TRP A 160 11.57 -22.07 -10.95
C TRP A 160 10.29 -22.47 -11.68
N ASN A 161 9.73 -23.61 -11.30
CA ASN A 161 8.43 -24.11 -11.73
C ASN A 161 7.58 -24.51 -10.50
N THR A 162 6.31 -24.89 -10.73
CA THR A 162 5.37 -25.23 -9.65
C THR A 162 5.86 -26.42 -8.82
N GLU A 163 6.38 -27.46 -9.46
CA GLU A 163 6.88 -28.66 -8.78
C GLU A 163 8.01 -28.31 -7.83
N LYS A 164 9.02 -27.58 -8.32
CA LYS A 164 10.14 -27.14 -7.51
C LYS A 164 9.67 -26.26 -6.35
N LEU A 165 8.80 -25.28 -6.61
CA LEU A 165 8.25 -24.44 -5.53
C LEU A 165 7.61 -25.29 -4.43
N TYR A 166 6.82 -26.31 -4.78
CA TYR A 166 6.18 -27.18 -3.81
C TYR A 166 7.18 -28.04 -3.05
N VAL A 167 8.22 -28.55 -3.72
CA VAL A 167 9.33 -29.26 -3.07
C VAL A 167 10.02 -28.36 -2.04
N GLU A 168 10.37 -27.13 -2.42
CA GLU A 168 11.03 -26.17 -1.51
C GLU A 168 10.14 -25.82 -0.31
N ILE A 169 8.82 -25.61 -0.50
CA ILE A 169 7.88 -25.38 0.61
C ILE A 169 7.83 -26.59 1.56
N ILE A 170 7.81 -27.81 1.02
CA ILE A 170 7.84 -29.02 1.85
C ILE A 170 9.15 -29.11 2.63
N MET A 171 10.28 -28.79 2.00
CA MET A 171 11.59 -28.83 2.63
C MET A 171 11.73 -27.79 3.75
N GLU A 172 11.20 -26.59 3.54
CA GLU A 172 11.29 -25.48 4.51
C GLU A 172 10.35 -25.67 5.71
N ALA A 173 9.08 -26.00 5.45
CA ALA A 173 8.03 -25.94 6.48
C ALA A 173 7.09 -27.15 6.50
N GLY A 174 7.41 -28.20 5.75
CA GLY A 174 6.68 -29.47 5.74
C GLY A 174 5.42 -29.48 4.88
N ARG A 175 4.79 -30.66 4.79
CA ARG A 175 3.59 -30.89 3.95
C ARG A 175 2.39 -30.03 4.36
N ASN A 176 2.25 -29.73 5.65
CA ASN A 176 1.16 -28.89 6.14
C ASN A 176 1.23 -27.46 5.59
N ALA A 177 2.45 -26.89 5.48
CA ALA A 177 2.65 -25.57 4.88
C ALA A 177 2.27 -25.57 3.39
N LEU A 178 2.63 -26.63 2.65
CA LEU A 178 2.20 -26.78 1.26
C LEU A 178 0.68 -26.83 1.13
N MET A 179 0.00 -27.59 1.99
CA MET A 179 -1.47 -27.66 1.97
C MET A 179 -2.11 -26.29 2.23
N GLN A 180 -1.59 -25.52 3.18
CA GLN A 180 -2.07 -24.16 3.46
C GLN A 180 -1.82 -23.21 2.28
N PHE A 181 -0.64 -23.29 1.67
CA PHE A 181 -0.29 -22.51 0.48
C PHE A 181 -1.23 -22.80 -0.69
N GLN A 182 -1.46 -24.07 -1.01
CA GLN A 182 -2.38 -24.50 -2.08
C GLN A 182 -3.83 -24.15 -1.78
N LYS A 183 -4.25 -24.26 -0.52
CA LYS A 183 -5.59 -23.84 -0.09
C LYS A 183 -5.77 -22.34 -0.34
N LYS A 184 -4.80 -21.52 0.07
CA LYS A 184 -4.81 -20.06 -0.14
C LYS A 184 -4.82 -19.71 -1.63
N GLU A 185 -4.01 -20.39 -2.44
CA GLU A 185 -3.99 -20.24 -3.90
C GLU A 185 -5.40 -20.44 -4.49
N LYS A 186 -6.06 -21.53 -4.10
CA LYS A 186 -7.40 -21.87 -4.56
C LYS A 186 -8.44 -20.84 -4.10
N GLU A 187 -8.44 -20.48 -2.81
CA GLU A 187 -9.36 -19.48 -2.25
C GLU A 187 -9.28 -18.15 -2.99
N ILE A 188 -8.06 -17.64 -3.24
CA ILE A 188 -7.87 -16.38 -3.96
C ILE A 188 -8.37 -16.51 -5.41
N ARG A 189 -8.06 -17.61 -6.08
CA ARG A 189 -8.46 -17.84 -7.48
C ARG A 189 -9.98 -17.92 -7.61
N ASP A 190 -10.63 -18.64 -6.72
CA ASP A 190 -12.09 -18.81 -6.69
C ASP A 190 -12.79 -17.47 -6.41
N ASN A 191 -12.27 -16.69 -5.46
CA ASN A 191 -12.80 -15.35 -5.15
C ASN A 191 -12.71 -14.38 -6.33
N LEU A 192 -11.66 -14.46 -7.15
CA LEU A 192 -11.53 -13.62 -8.35
C LEU A 192 -12.48 -14.05 -9.47
N ALA A 193 -12.76 -15.35 -9.60
CA ALA A 193 -13.70 -15.85 -10.59
C ALA A 193 -15.15 -15.45 -10.30
N GLN A 194 -15.47 -15.15 -9.03
CA GLN A 194 -16.83 -14.78 -8.58
C GLN A 194 -17.11 -13.27 -8.62
N LYS A 195 -16.10 -12.40 -8.80
CA LYS A 195 -16.32 -10.96 -8.91
C LYS A 195 -16.83 -10.63 -10.33
N PRO A 196 -18.04 -10.03 -10.48
CA PRO A 196 -18.47 -9.54 -11.78
C PRO A 196 -17.49 -8.46 -12.28
N GLN A 197 -17.15 -8.53 -13.57
CA GLN A 197 -16.32 -7.55 -14.27
C GLN A 197 -17.00 -6.18 -14.34
#